data_AF-A0A840IPB8-F1
#
_entry.id   AF-A0A840IPB8-F1
#
_cell.length_a   1.000
_cell.length_b   1.000
_cell.length_c   1.000
_cell.angle_alpha   90.00
_cell.angle_beta   90.00
_cell.angle_gamma   90.00
#
_symmetry.space_group_name_H-M   'P 1'
#
loop_
_entity.id
_entity.type
_entity.pdbx_description
1 polymer ?
#
loop_
_entity_poly.entity_id
_entity_poly.type
_entity_poly.pdbx_seq_one_letter_code
_entity_poly.pdbx_strand_id
1 'polypeptide(L)'
;MQFQLDQLTEWGARADLPVPALLAGYFRAMAGRFTGSGHRRACLAGKLATELAAGHEGFRDQLAEDLAGWRERIAELVRTGQDRGEVRADQPAGPLADAVLALVQRASVVALASRDDSSLASVGTAIELLVAG
;
A
#
# COMPACT_ATOMS: atom_id res chain seq x y z
N MET A 1 -12.53 2.78 -1.90
CA MET A 1 -11.61 2.34 -0.81
C MET A 1 -11.35 3.40 0.29
N GLN A 2 -12.39 3.95 0.92
CA GLN A 2 -12.26 5.17 1.75
C GLN A 2 -11.28 5.03 2.95
N PHE A 3 -11.39 3.95 3.71
CA PHE A 3 -10.54 3.74 4.90
C PHE A 3 -9.03 3.78 4.59
N GLN A 4 -8.60 3.12 3.51
CA GLN A 4 -7.19 3.07 3.13
C GLN A 4 -6.67 4.43 2.71
N LEU A 5 -7.52 5.24 2.07
CA LEU A 5 -7.22 6.59 1.64
C LEU A 5 -7.14 7.54 2.84
N ASP A 6 -8.07 7.44 3.79
CA ASP A 6 -8.06 8.23 5.02
C ASP A 6 -6.77 7.98 5.82
N GLN A 7 -6.38 6.71 5.96
CA GLN A 7 -5.10 6.36 6.58
C GLN A 7 -3.90 6.91 5.82
N LEU A 8 -3.91 6.86 4.48
CA LEU A 8 -2.81 7.40 3.68
C LEU A 8 -2.70 8.92 3.85
N THR A 9 -3.82 9.62 3.92
CA THR A 9 -3.88 11.07 4.21
C THR A 9 -3.38 11.38 5.62
N GLU A 10 -3.80 10.61 6.63
CA GLU A 10 -3.34 10.77 8.01
C GLU A 10 -1.82 10.61 8.13
N TRP A 11 -1.26 9.56 7.51
CA TRP A 11 0.18 9.34 7.47
C TRP A 11 0.90 10.41 6.64
N GLY A 12 0.32 10.80 5.49
CA GLY A 12 0.79 11.88 4.61
C GLY A 12 0.98 13.23 5.31
N ALA A 13 0.19 13.50 6.36
CA ALA A 13 0.26 14.74 7.12
C ALA A 13 1.40 14.79 8.16
N ARG A 14 2.13 13.68 8.38
CA ARG A 14 3.25 13.59 9.34
C ARG A 14 4.53 14.18 8.74
N ALA A 15 4.65 15.51 8.83
CA ALA A 15 5.78 16.26 8.27
C ALA A 15 7.14 15.94 8.93
N ASP A 16 7.13 15.29 10.10
CA ASP A 16 8.31 14.86 10.85
C ASP A 16 8.96 13.58 10.32
N LEU A 17 8.28 12.85 9.41
CA LEU A 17 8.79 11.62 8.84
C LEU A 17 9.23 11.80 7.38
N PRO A 18 10.36 11.19 6.97
CA PRO A 18 10.70 11.10 5.55
C PRO A 18 9.73 10.16 4.84
N VAL A 19 9.48 10.40 3.55
CA VAL A 19 8.49 9.64 2.75
C VAL A 19 8.67 8.11 2.81
N PRO A 20 9.89 7.53 2.75
CA PRO A 20 10.07 6.09 2.91
C PRO A 20 9.51 5.54 4.22
N ALA A 21 9.82 6.19 5.35
CA ALA A 21 9.34 5.79 6.67
C ALA A 21 7.83 5.98 6.81
N LEU A 22 7.29 7.02 6.19
CA LEU A 22 5.85 7.30 6.12
C LEU A 22 5.09 6.18 5.41
N LEU A 23 5.53 5.77 4.22
CA LEU A 23 4.89 4.69 3.45
C LEU A 23 4.97 3.35 4.18
N ALA A 24 6.12 3.05 4.79
CA ALA A 24 6.29 1.86 5.61
C ALA A 24 5.40 1.88 6.86
N GLY A 25 5.29 3.03 7.52
CA GLY A 25 4.42 3.22 8.68
C GLY A 25 2.93 3.10 8.34
N TYR A 26 2.50 3.70 7.22
CA TYR A 26 1.17 3.53 6.66
C TYR A 26 0.81 2.06 6.45
N PHE A 27 1.73 1.29 5.83
CA PHE A 27 1.56 -0.15 5.68
C PHE A 27 1.47 -0.87 7.03
N ARG A 28 2.37 -0.58 7.98
CA ARG A 28 2.37 -1.19 9.32
C ARG A 28 1.07 -0.93 10.07
N ALA A 29 0.44 0.25 9.93
CA ALA A 29 -0.86 0.55 10.50
C ALA A 29 -1.97 -0.34 9.94
N MET A 30 -2.00 -0.54 8.61
CA MET A 30 -2.95 -1.47 7.98
C MET A 30 -2.71 -2.92 8.41
N ALA A 31 -1.44 -3.35 8.45
CA ALA A 31 -1.05 -4.67 8.91
C ALA A 31 -1.50 -4.92 10.36
N GLY A 32 -1.34 -3.94 11.26
CA GLY A 32 -1.81 -4.01 12.64
C GLY A 32 -3.33 -4.19 12.77
N ARG A 33 -4.13 -3.55 11.91
CA ARG A 33 -5.60 -3.80 11.89
C ARG A 33 -5.95 -5.19 11.39
N PHE A 34 -5.19 -5.72 10.43
CA PHE A 34 -5.38 -7.07 9.94
C PHE A 34 -5.08 -8.10 11.04
N THR A 35 -3.93 -8.04 11.68
CA THR A 35 -3.55 -8.97 12.76
C THR A 35 -4.45 -8.80 13.99
N GLY A 36 -4.72 -7.57 14.42
CA GLY A 36 -5.63 -7.26 15.53
C GLY A 36 -7.08 -7.71 15.31
N SER A 37 -7.49 -7.99 14.08
CA SER A 37 -8.79 -8.58 13.76
C SER A 37 -8.84 -10.12 13.85
N GLY A 38 -7.74 -10.77 14.27
CA GLY A 38 -7.57 -12.22 14.13
C GLY A 38 -7.57 -12.62 12.66
N HIS A 39 -6.90 -11.83 11.81
CA HIS A 39 -6.71 -12.07 10.38
C HIS A 39 -8.01 -12.08 9.54
N ARG A 40 -9.12 -11.54 10.09
CA ARG A 40 -10.42 -11.49 9.40
C ARG A 40 -10.57 -10.30 8.45
N ARG A 41 -9.85 -9.20 8.68
CA ARG A 41 -9.94 -7.94 7.92
C ARG A 41 -8.75 -7.73 6.97
N ALA A 42 -8.46 -8.73 6.14
CA ALA A 42 -7.52 -8.58 5.04
C ALA A 42 -8.07 -7.64 3.94
N CYS A 43 -7.22 -7.28 2.96
CA CYS A 43 -7.66 -6.43 1.86
C CYS A 43 -8.79 -7.08 1.04
N LEU A 44 -9.97 -6.45 1.04
CA LEU A 44 -11.14 -6.93 0.30
C LEU A 44 -10.97 -6.78 -1.22
N ALA A 45 -10.38 -5.65 -1.65
CA ALA A 45 -10.09 -5.38 -3.06
C ALA A 45 -9.28 -6.53 -3.69
N GLY A 46 -8.19 -6.94 -3.04
CA GLY A 46 -7.35 -8.04 -3.54
C GLY A 46 -8.05 -9.41 -3.61
N LYS A 47 -9.02 -9.69 -2.73
CA LYS A 47 -9.81 -10.94 -2.74
C LYS A 47 -10.84 -10.95 -3.86
N LEU A 48 -11.65 -9.90 -3.93
CA LEU A 48 -12.73 -9.82 -4.91
C LEU A 48 -12.21 -9.58 -6.33
N ALA A 49 -11.03 -8.97 -6.50
CA ALA A 49 -10.38 -8.83 -7.80
C ALA A 49 -10.25 -10.18 -8.52
N THR A 50 -9.83 -11.23 -7.81
CA THR A 50 -9.58 -12.55 -8.41
C THR A 50 -10.86 -13.36 -8.63
N GLU A 51 -11.93 -13.06 -7.90
CA GLU A 51 -13.19 -13.81 -7.95
C GLU A 51 -14.22 -13.17 -8.91
N LEU A 52 -14.29 -11.83 -8.95
CA LEU A 52 -15.37 -11.10 -9.62
C LEU A 52 -14.91 -10.32 -10.85
N ALA A 53 -13.66 -9.83 -10.89
CA ALA A 53 -13.25 -8.90 -11.96
C ALA A 53 -13.19 -9.55 -13.35
N ALA A 54 -13.07 -10.89 -13.42
CA ALA A 54 -13.10 -11.61 -14.70
C ALA A 54 -14.51 -11.73 -15.31
N GLY A 55 -15.55 -11.77 -14.47
CA GLY A 55 -16.93 -12.04 -14.90
C GLY A 55 -17.92 -10.89 -14.73
N HIS A 56 -17.51 -9.80 -14.06
CA HIS A 56 -18.41 -8.68 -13.74
C HIS A 56 -17.78 -7.33 -14.10
N GLU A 57 -18.09 -6.84 -15.31
CA GLU A 57 -17.57 -5.59 -15.89
C GLU A 57 -17.68 -4.39 -14.96
N GLY A 58 -18.88 -4.05 -14.49
CA GLY A 58 -19.07 -2.88 -13.61
C GLY A 58 -18.32 -2.97 -12.28
N PHE A 59 -18.01 -4.19 -11.81
CA PHE A 59 -17.21 -4.38 -10.60
C PHE A 59 -15.73 -4.14 -10.90
N ARG A 60 -15.24 -4.70 -12.01
CA ARG A 60 -13.88 -4.47 -12.50
C ARG A 60 -13.60 -2.99 -12.71
N ASP A 61 -14.51 -2.27 -13.36
CA ASP A 61 -14.32 -0.86 -13.69
C ASP A 61 -14.27 -0.01 -12.41
N GLN A 62 -15.22 -0.23 -11.48
CA GLN A 62 -15.22 0.48 -10.21
C GLN A 62 -13.96 0.18 -9.37
N LEU A 63 -13.52 -1.08 -9.34
CA LEU A 63 -12.31 -1.48 -8.64
C LEU A 63 -11.05 -0.87 -9.26
N ALA A 64 -10.99 -0.79 -10.60
CA ALA A 64 -9.88 -0.18 -11.32
C ALA A 64 -9.77 1.32 -11.01
N GLU A 65 -10.89 2.05 -10.98
CA GLU A 65 -10.95 3.46 -10.59
C GLU A 65 -10.46 3.65 -9.14
N ASP A 66 -10.96 2.84 -8.22
CA ASP A 66 -10.58 2.88 -6.80
C ASP A 66 -9.08 2.65 -6.59
N LEU A 67 -8.50 1.65 -7.28
CA LEU A 67 -7.08 1.33 -7.20
C LEU A 67 -6.22 2.41 -7.87
N ALA A 68 -6.66 2.98 -9.00
CA ALA A 68 -5.97 4.08 -9.66
C ALA A 68 -5.91 5.32 -8.77
N GLY A 69 -7.01 5.66 -8.09
CA GLY A 69 -7.04 6.78 -7.14
C GLY A 69 -6.17 6.55 -5.91
N TRP A 70 -5.97 5.31 -5.48
CA TRP A 70 -5.02 5.00 -4.40
C TRP A 70 -3.57 5.11 -4.89
N ARG A 71 -3.28 4.50 -6.03
CA ARG A 71 -1.98 4.57 -6.69
C ARG A 71 -1.52 6.02 -6.88
N GLU A 72 -2.38 6.91 -7.37
CA GLU A 72 -2.01 8.29 -7.64
C GLU A 72 -1.62 9.06 -6.37
N ARG A 73 -2.28 8.80 -5.24
CA ARG A 73 -1.91 9.40 -3.95
C ARG A 73 -0.56 8.90 -3.42
N ILE A 74 -0.24 7.63 -3.66
CA ILE A 74 1.10 7.10 -3.35
C ILE A 74 2.13 7.77 -4.27
N ALA A 75 1.84 7.90 -5.56
CA ALA A 75 2.73 8.56 -6.52
C ALA A 75 3.01 10.02 -6.14
N GLU A 76 2.02 10.76 -5.65
CA GLU A 76 2.19 12.13 -5.17
C GLU A 76 3.14 12.22 -3.96
N LEU A 77 2.99 11.32 -2.99
CA LEU A 77 3.92 11.25 -1.86
C LEU A 77 5.34 10.91 -2.32
N VAL A 78 5.47 9.98 -3.26
CA VAL A 78 6.76 9.62 -3.86
C VAL A 78 7.40 10.82 -4.56
N ARG A 79 6.65 11.58 -5.37
CA ARG A 79 7.13 12.81 -6.01
C ARG A 79 7.61 13.83 -4.98
N THR A 80 6.82 14.06 -3.94
CA THR A 80 7.20 14.95 -2.83
C THR A 80 8.52 14.50 -2.17
N GLY A 81 8.69 13.19 -1.98
CA GLY A 81 9.94 12.63 -1.44
C GLY A 81 11.12 12.78 -2.39
N GLN A 82 10.91 12.65 -3.70
CA GLN A 82 11.94 12.88 -4.72
C GLN A 82 12.40 14.34 -4.74
N ASP A 83 11.46 15.28 -4.69
CA ASP A 83 11.74 16.72 -4.64
C ASP A 83 12.54 17.11 -3.37
N ARG A 84 12.33 16.37 -2.27
CA ARG A 84 13.05 16.55 -0.99
C ARG A 84 14.36 15.77 -0.91
N GLY A 85 14.69 14.94 -1.91
CA GLY A 85 15.87 14.06 -1.89
C GLY A 85 15.77 12.88 -0.91
N GLU A 86 14.58 12.55 -0.43
CA GLU A 86 14.31 11.44 0.51
C GLU A 86 14.04 10.12 -0.21
N VAL A 87 13.56 10.20 -1.45
CA VAL A 87 13.19 9.05 -2.29
C VAL A 87 14.08 9.04 -3.51
N ARG A 88 14.53 7.83 -3.91
CA ARG A 88 15.35 7.62 -5.11
C ARG A 88 14.71 8.25 -6.34
N ALA A 89 15.52 8.96 -7.13
CA ALA A 89 15.08 9.66 -8.33
C ALA A 89 15.54 8.97 -9.64
N ASP A 90 16.22 7.83 -9.54
CA ASP A 90 16.62 7.01 -10.69
C ASP A 90 15.44 6.22 -11.30
N GLN A 91 14.27 6.27 -10.67
CA GLN A 91 13.02 5.71 -11.18
C GLN A 91 11.89 6.74 -11.09
N PRO A 92 10.96 6.78 -12.08
CA PRO A 92 9.80 7.64 -11.98
C PRO A 92 8.90 7.23 -10.80
N ALA A 93 8.14 8.20 -10.25
CA ALA A 93 7.26 7.97 -9.11
C ALA A 93 6.17 6.92 -9.39
N GLY A 94 5.68 6.83 -10.63
CA GLY A 94 4.62 5.92 -11.03
C GLY A 94 4.94 4.44 -10.76
N PRO A 95 6.01 3.88 -11.36
CA PRO A 95 6.45 2.51 -11.10
C PRO A 95 6.70 2.19 -9.62
N LEU A 96 7.27 3.13 -8.86
CA LEU A 96 7.46 2.96 -7.41
C LEU A 96 6.10 2.87 -6.68
N ALA A 97 5.14 3.71 -7.04
CA ALA A 97 3.79 3.67 -6.48
C ALA A 97 3.05 2.37 -6.82
N ASP A 98 3.20 1.87 -8.05
CA ASP A 98 2.62 0.59 -8.48
C ASP A 98 3.15 -0.56 -7.63
N ALA A 99 4.46 -0.60 -7.39
CA ALA A 99 5.10 -1.62 -6.57
C ALA A 99 4.69 -1.54 -5.09
N VAL A 100 4.65 -0.33 -4.50
CA VAL A 100 4.19 -0.11 -3.12
C VAL A 100 2.72 -0.56 -2.97
N LEU A 101 1.85 -0.17 -3.90
CA LEU A 101 0.44 -0.58 -3.87
C LEU A 101 0.29 -2.09 -3.96
N ALA A 102 1.05 -2.76 -4.84
CA ALA A 102 1.03 -4.21 -4.96
C ALA A 102 1.45 -4.92 -3.66
N LEU A 103 2.50 -4.43 -3.00
CA LEU A 103 2.96 -4.95 -1.70
C LEU A 103 1.87 -4.79 -0.63
N VAL A 104 1.28 -3.60 -0.52
CA VAL A 104 0.19 -3.32 0.41
C VAL A 104 -1.01 -4.24 0.18
N GLN A 105 -1.42 -4.45 -1.07
CA GLN A 105 -2.57 -5.26 -1.44
C GLN A 105 -2.38 -6.74 -1.09
N ARG A 106 -1.16 -7.26 -1.26
CA ARG A 106 -0.87 -8.70 -1.22
C ARG A 106 -0.19 -9.19 0.05
N ALA A 107 0.40 -8.32 0.87
CA ALA A 107 1.15 -8.76 2.06
C ALA A 107 0.38 -9.70 2.99
N SER A 108 -0.91 -9.44 3.19
CA SER A 108 -1.78 -10.27 4.05
C SER A 108 -1.97 -11.71 3.56
N VAL A 109 -1.77 -11.97 2.26
CA VAL A 109 -1.93 -13.32 1.69
C VAL A 109 -0.88 -14.27 2.24
N VAL A 110 0.39 -13.85 2.24
CA VAL A 110 1.50 -14.68 2.75
C VAL A 110 1.32 -14.91 4.24
N ALA A 111 1.12 -13.85 5.02
CA ALA A 111 0.94 -13.93 6.47
C ALA A 111 -0.23 -14.83 6.87
N LEU A 112 -1.37 -14.73 6.18
CA LEU A 112 -2.54 -15.58 6.45
C LEU A 112 -2.27 -17.05 6.14
N ALA A 113 -1.63 -17.33 5.00
CA ALA A 113 -1.38 -18.70 4.54
C ALA A 113 -0.33 -19.41 5.40
N SER A 114 0.75 -18.72 5.77
CA SER A 114 1.82 -19.27 6.61
C SER A 114 1.50 -19.23 8.11
N ARG A 115 0.50 -18.43 8.51
CA ARG A 115 0.22 -18.06 9.91
C ARG A 115 1.44 -17.43 10.59
N ASP A 116 2.18 -16.64 9.83
CA ASP A 116 3.38 -15.95 10.30
C ASP A 116 3.32 -14.45 9.96
N ASP A 117 3.09 -13.66 11.01
CA ASP A 117 3.01 -12.21 10.93
C ASP A 117 4.38 -11.55 10.71
N SER A 118 5.50 -12.28 10.89
CA SER A 118 6.85 -11.73 10.64
C SER A 118 7.03 -11.28 9.20
N SER A 119 6.33 -11.93 8.25
CA SER A 119 6.30 -11.54 6.85
C SER A 119 5.77 -10.12 6.62
N LEU A 120 4.83 -9.65 7.45
CA LEU A 120 4.32 -8.28 7.37
C LEU A 120 5.42 -7.28 7.76
N ALA A 121 6.18 -7.55 8.83
CA ALA A 121 7.30 -6.68 9.21
C ALA A 121 8.32 -6.56 8.07
N SER A 122 8.65 -7.70 7.42
CA SER A 122 9.54 -7.73 6.26
C SER A 122 9.02 -6.90 5.07
N VAL A 123 7.71 -6.94 4.79
CA VAL A 123 7.11 -6.10 3.73
C VAL A 123 7.21 -4.62 4.08
N GLY A 124 7.00 -4.23 5.34
CA GLY A 124 7.18 -2.84 5.77
C GLY A 124 8.60 -2.35 5.52
N THR A 125 9.61 -3.15 5.86
CA THR A 125 11.02 -2.86 5.56
C THR A 125 11.29 -2.82 4.05
N ALA A 126 10.70 -3.74 3.28
CA ALA A 126 10.87 -3.77 1.83
C ALA A 126 10.28 -2.53 1.14
N ILE A 127 9.12 -2.02 1.60
CA ILE A 127 8.53 -0.77 1.11
C ILE A 127 9.49 0.40 1.34
N GLU A 128 10.09 0.48 2.53
CA GLU A 128 11.04 1.52 2.90
C GLU A 128 12.29 1.49 1.99
N LEU A 129 12.90 0.31 1.85
CA LEU A 129 14.09 0.11 1.00
C LEU A 129 13.83 0.31 -0.49
N LEU A 130 12.63 -0.04 -0.96
CA LEU A 130 12.24 0.10 -2.37
C LEU A 130 12.29 1.55 -2.83
N VAL A 131 11.91 2.48 -1.95
CA VAL A 131 11.79 3.91 -2.27
C VAL A 131 12.93 4.76 -1.71
N ALA A 132 13.67 4.32 -0.69
CA ALA A 132 14.76 5.11 -0.12
C ALA A 132 15.81 5.52 -1.19
N GLY A 133 16.29 6.76 -1.09
CA GLY A 133 17.35 7.35 -1.92
C GLY A 133 18.74 7.17 -1.33
#